data_AF-A0A3S3DZ39-F1
#
_entry.id   AF-A0A3S3DZ39-F1
#
_cell.length_a   1.000
_cell.length_b   1.000
_cell.length_c   1.000
_cell.angle_alpha   90.00
_cell.angle_beta   90.00
_cell.angle_gamma   90.00
#
_symmetry.space_group_name_H-M   'P 1'
#
loop_
_entity.id
_entity.type
_entity.pdbx_description
1 polymer ?
#
loop_
_entity_poly.entity_id
_entity_poly.type
_entity_poly.pdbx_seq_one_letter_code
_entity_poly.pdbx_strand_id
1 'polypeptide(L)'
;LVATGDPGSALRGFSVPARRETDSRPLEAIARHFAQTSLGDVTGSLERAAPADAFAAKTLATIRTRSPTSLHVAWREINAGLTLSMDGCMRMEFRILNRMLAGHDFYEGIRAAIIDKGSTPQWRPAGIDDVSAADVDAYFSPLGERELEL
;
A
#
# COMPACT_ATOMS: atom_id res chain seq x y z
N LEU A 1 11.27 30.90 8.48
CA LEU A 1 11.50 30.08 7.27
C LEU A 1 12.40 30.78 6.26
N VAL A 2 12.02 31.93 5.70
CA VAL A 2 12.85 32.65 4.69
C VAL A 2 14.21 33.12 5.24
N ALA A 3 14.34 33.43 6.53
CA ALA A 3 15.60 33.89 7.13
C ALA A 3 16.51 32.79 7.71
N THR A 4 15.95 31.64 8.12
CA THR A 4 16.69 30.62 8.89
C THR A 4 16.58 29.21 8.33
N GLY A 5 15.64 28.93 7.41
CA GLY A 5 15.33 27.58 6.94
C GLY A 5 14.78 26.63 8.01
N ASP A 6 14.73 27.01 9.28
CA ASP A 6 14.29 26.17 10.40
C ASP A 6 12.76 26.30 10.62
N PRO A 7 11.94 25.33 10.17
CA PRO A 7 10.51 25.30 10.47
C PRO A 7 10.25 25.16 11.97
N GLY A 8 11.12 24.48 12.72
CA GLY A 8 10.99 24.32 14.17
C GLY A 8 10.94 25.66 14.88
N SER A 9 11.87 26.57 14.58
CA SER A 9 11.86 27.92 15.15
C SER A 9 10.63 28.74 14.82
N ALA A 10 10.09 28.60 13.61
CA ALA A 10 8.88 29.32 13.23
C ALA A 10 7.64 28.76 13.94
N LEU A 11 7.63 27.45 14.22
CA LEU A 11 6.47 26.74 14.77
C LEU A 11 6.46 26.62 16.30
N ARG A 12 7.59 26.84 16.99
CA ARG A 12 7.72 26.63 18.46
C ARG A 12 6.63 27.33 19.29
N GLY A 13 6.19 28.53 18.91
CA GLY A 13 5.14 29.28 19.62
C GLY A 13 3.70 28.86 19.28
N PHE A 14 3.53 28.05 18.24
CA PHE A 14 2.22 27.64 17.70
C PHE A 14 1.98 26.13 17.82
N SER A 15 3.03 25.33 18.04
CA SER A 15 2.93 23.88 18.17
C SER A 15 2.43 23.47 19.55
N VAL A 16 1.48 22.54 19.59
CA VAL A 16 1.04 21.86 20.81
C VAL A 16 1.36 20.36 20.71
N PRO A 17 1.70 19.68 21.81
CA PRO A 17 1.85 18.22 21.79
C PRO A 17 0.56 17.56 21.34
N ALA A 18 0.63 16.78 20.26
CA ALA A 18 -0.51 16.00 19.80
C ALA A 18 -0.69 14.76 20.69
N ARG A 19 -1.93 14.50 21.12
CA ARG A 19 -2.27 13.22 21.74
C ARG A 19 -2.22 12.13 20.66
N ARG A 20 -1.61 10.99 20.96
CA ARG A 20 -1.68 9.83 20.06
C ARG A 20 -3.12 9.35 19.95
N GLU A 21 -3.62 9.26 18.73
CA GLU A 21 -4.98 8.79 18.43
C GLU A 21 -5.08 7.26 18.46
N THR A 22 -3.97 6.56 18.22
CA THR A 22 -3.92 5.10 18.19
C THR A 22 -3.30 4.54 19.47
N ASP A 23 -4.02 3.64 20.12
CA ASP A 23 -3.57 2.95 21.34
C ASP A 23 -2.43 1.97 21.07
N SER A 24 -1.73 1.54 22.13
CA SER A 24 -0.59 0.60 22.02
C SER A 24 -0.98 -0.76 21.44
N ARG A 25 -2.16 -1.28 21.78
CA ARG A 25 -2.61 -2.61 21.34
C ARG A 25 -2.71 -2.74 19.82
N PRO A 26 -3.39 -1.83 19.08
CA PRO A 26 -3.35 -1.84 17.62
C PRO A 26 -1.94 -1.71 17.04
N LEU A 27 -1.07 -0.87 17.62
CA LEU A 27 0.30 -0.69 17.14
C LEU A 27 1.13 -1.97 17.29
N GLU A 28 1.00 -2.67 18.41
CA GLU A 28 1.64 -3.97 18.64
C GLU A 28 1.12 -5.04 17.69
N ALA A 29 -0.17 -5.04 17.38
CA ALA A 29 -0.76 -5.95 16.40
C ALA A 29 -0.25 -5.65 14.98
N ILE A 30 -0.18 -4.38 14.59
CA ILE A 30 0.41 -3.96 13.31
C ILE A 30 1.87 -4.43 13.22
N ALA A 31 2.68 -4.11 14.23
CA ALA A 31 4.09 -4.50 14.26
C ALA A 31 4.27 -6.02 14.16
N ARG A 32 3.43 -6.80 14.84
CA ARG A 32 3.47 -8.26 14.79
C ARG A 32 3.11 -8.81 13.41
N HIS A 33 2.02 -8.34 12.82
CA HIS A 33 1.45 -8.94 11.61
C HIS A 33 2.07 -8.44 10.32
N PHE A 34 2.59 -7.20 10.29
CA PHE A 34 3.16 -6.59 9.09
C PHE A 34 4.69 -6.59 9.05
N ALA A 35 5.37 -7.09 10.09
CA ALA A 35 6.83 -7.32 10.07
C ALA A 35 7.23 -8.65 9.40
N GLN A 36 6.31 -9.30 8.69
CA GLN A 36 6.57 -10.58 8.04
C GLN A 36 7.35 -10.40 6.73
N THR A 37 7.91 -11.49 6.19
CA THR A 37 8.82 -11.47 5.04
C THR A 37 8.13 -11.48 3.68
N SER A 38 6.84 -11.83 3.64
CA SER A 38 6.04 -11.85 2.42
C SER A 38 4.59 -11.48 2.70
N LEU A 39 3.87 -11.07 1.67
CA LEU A 39 2.43 -10.81 1.76
C LEU A 39 1.65 -12.06 2.22
N GLY A 40 2.05 -13.25 1.76
CA GLY A 40 1.47 -14.52 2.23
C GLY A 40 1.72 -14.79 3.70
N ASP A 41 2.91 -14.43 4.23
CA ASP A 41 3.19 -14.54 5.66
C ASP A 41 2.36 -13.55 6.49
N VAL A 42 2.12 -12.34 5.97
CA VAL A 42 1.24 -11.34 6.59
C VAL A 42 -0.18 -11.88 6.70
N THR A 43 -0.76 -12.35 5.59
CA THR A 43 -2.14 -12.89 5.60
C THR A 43 -2.23 -14.14 6.46
N GLY A 44 -1.26 -15.05 6.38
CA GLY A 44 -1.20 -16.25 7.24
C GLY A 44 -1.07 -15.91 8.73
N SER A 45 -0.31 -14.86 9.08
CA SER A 45 -0.18 -14.38 10.46
C SER A 45 -1.51 -13.83 10.99
N LEU A 46 -2.22 -13.05 10.18
CA LEU A 46 -3.55 -12.54 10.51
C LEU A 46 -4.59 -13.67 10.62
N GLU A 47 -4.56 -14.63 9.70
CA GLU A 47 -5.45 -15.79 9.68
C GLU A 47 -5.35 -16.63 10.95
N ARG A 48 -4.13 -16.92 11.41
CA ARG A 48 -3.93 -17.68 12.66
C ARG A 48 -4.43 -16.93 13.89
N ALA A 49 -4.37 -15.60 13.90
CA ALA A 49 -4.79 -14.77 15.03
C ALA A 49 -6.30 -14.44 15.01
N ALA A 50 -6.93 -14.43 13.84
CA ALA A 50 -8.32 -14.02 13.64
C ALA A 50 -9.36 -14.67 14.59
N PRO A 51 -9.26 -15.96 14.99
CA PRO A 51 -10.22 -16.56 15.92
C PRO A 51 -10.24 -15.94 17.33
N ALA A 52 -9.13 -15.31 17.74
CA ALA A 52 -8.96 -14.76 19.09
C ALA A 52 -8.70 -13.23 19.10
N ASP A 53 -8.50 -12.62 17.93
CA ASP A 53 -8.15 -11.20 17.80
C ASP A 53 -9.04 -10.50 16.76
N ALA A 54 -9.90 -9.60 17.25
CA ALA A 54 -10.81 -8.82 16.42
C ALA A 54 -10.09 -7.86 15.45
N PHE A 55 -8.90 -7.36 15.81
CA PHE A 55 -8.09 -6.56 14.90
C PHE A 55 -7.64 -7.43 13.72
N ALA A 56 -7.10 -8.62 13.99
CA ALA A 56 -6.64 -9.51 12.95
C ALA A 56 -7.78 -9.95 12.02
N ALA A 57 -8.93 -10.34 12.59
CA ALA A 57 -10.11 -10.73 11.82
C ALA A 57 -10.61 -9.60 10.90
N LYS A 58 -10.74 -8.37 11.43
CA LYS A 58 -11.21 -7.21 10.65
C LYS A 58 -10.22 -6.80 9.56
N THR A 59 -8.92 -6.80 9.88
CA THR A 59 -7.86 -6.47 8.93
C THR A 59 -7.80 -7.48 7.79
N LEU A 60 -7.83 -8.78 8.10
CA LEU A 60 -7.86 -9.83 7.09
C LEU A 60 -9.10 -9.74 6.19
N ALA A 61 -10.28 -9.54 6.78
CA ALA A 61 -11.52 -9.35 6.03
C ALA A 61 -11.41 -8.14 5.09
N THR A 62 -10.77 -7.06 5.52
CA THR A 62 -10.53 -5.87 4.69
C THR A 62 -9.58 -6.19 3.53
N ILE A 63 -8.45 -6.84 3.79
CA ILE A 63 -7.47 -7.24 2.76
C ILE A 63 -8.15 -8.07 1.66
N ARG A 64 -8.99 -9.05 2.05
CA ARG A 64 -9.71 -9.93 1.11
C ARG A 64 -10.72 -9.22 0.19
N THR A 65 -11.03 -7.95 0.45
CA THR A 65 -11.91 -7.14 -0.43
C THR A 65 -11.15 -6.26 -1.42
N ARG A 66 -9.81 -6.26 -1.39
CA ARG A 66 -8.95 -5.45 -2.27
C ARG A 66 -8.51 -6.24 -3.50
N SER A 67 -8.08 -5.52 -4.53
CA SER A 67 -7.45 -6.12 -5.72
C SER A 67 -6.22 -6.93 -5.30
N PRO A 68 -6.16 -8.24 -5.63
CA PRO A 68 -4.97 -9.06 -5.45
C PRO A 68 -3.71 -8.43 -6.05
N THR A 69 -3.81 -7.92 -7.27
CA THR A 69 -2.70 -7.28 -7.98
C THR A 69 -2.21 -6.05 -7.22
N SER A 70 -3.11 -5.16 -6.80
CA SER A 70 -2.71 -3.97 -6.03
C SER A 70 -2.05 -4.33 -4.70
N LEU A 71 -2.49 -5.38 -4.01
CA LEU A 71 -1.87 -5.81 -2.75
C LEU A 71 -0.42 -6.26 -2.95
N HIS A 72 -0.14 -7.08 -3.98
CA HIS A 72 1.21 -7.53 -4.28
C HIS A 72 2.12 -6.39 -4.76
N VAL A 73 1.61 -5.51 -5.61
CA VAL A 73 2.37 -4.35 -6.09
C VAL A 73 2.70 -3.41 -4.94
N ALA A 74 1.72 -3.05 -4.08
CA ALA A 74 1.95 -2.18 -2.93
C ALA A 74 2.93 -2.80 -1.91
N TRP A 75 2.84 -4.12 -1.67
CA TRP A 75 3.79 -4.82 -0.82
C TRP A 75 5.22 -4.68 -1.35
N ARG A 76 5.44 -4.94 -2.65
CA ARG A 76 6.76 -4.82 -3.26
C ARG A 76 7.26 -3.38 -3.30
N GLU A 77 6.38 -2.43 -3.60
CA GLU A 77 6.68 -1.00 -3.67
C GLU A 77 7.20 -0.47 -2.32
N ILE A 78 6.51 -0.78 -1.21
CA ILE A 78 6.94 -0.39 0.14
C ILE A 78 8.34 -0.96 0.44
N ASN A 79 8.57 -2.23 0.14
CA ASN A 79 9.87 -2.87 0.40
C ASN A 79 11.00 -2.30 -0.46
N ALA A 80 10.77 -2.07 -1.76
CA ALA A 80 11.75 -1.48 -2.65
C ALA A 80 12.09 -0.03 -2.25
N GLY A 81 11.07 0.76 -1.89
CA GLY A 81 11.18 2.17 -1.52
C GLY A 81 12.08 2.44 -0.32
N LEU A 82 12.24 1.48 0.61
CA LEU A 82 13.11 1.62 1.79
C LEU A 82 14.57 1.98 1.47
N THR A 83 15.02 1.69 0.25
CA THR A 83 16.41 1.90 -0.20
C THR A 83 16.55 2.95 -1.31
N LEU A 84 15.46 3.56 -1.76
CA LEU A 84 15.45 4.51 -2.87
C LEU A 84 15.50 5.96 -2.37
N SER A 85 16.03 6.84 -3.23
CA SER A 85 15.82 8.29 -3.08
C SER A 85 14.39 8.67 -3.44
N MET A 86 13.98 9.90 -3.13
CA MET A 86 12.68 10.44 -3.55
C MET A 86 12.48 10.30 -5.08
N ASP A 87 13.47 10.73 -5.87
CA ASP A 87 13.42 10.63 -7.33
C ASP A 87 13.34 9.15 -7.80
N GLY A 88 14.01 8.25 -7.08
CA GLY A 88 13.92 6.81 -7.30
C GLY A 88 12.51 6.26 -7.06
N CYS A 89 11.87 6.66 -5.96
CA CYS A 89 10.48 6.32 -5.67
C CYS A 89 9.54 6.87 -6.75
N MET A 90 9.70 8.13 -7.15
CA MET A 90 8.86 8.74 -8.20
C MET A 90 8.97 8.01 -9.53
N ARG A 91 10.19 7.61 -9.96
CA ARG A 91 10.36 6.79 -11.19
C ARG A 91 9.70 5.42 -11.04
N MET A 92 9.84 4.77 -9.89
CA MET A 92 9.19 3.49 -9.61
C MET A 92 7.66 3.60 -9.65
N GLU A 93 7.09 4.57 -8.94
CA GLU A 93 5.66 4.87 -8.91
C GLU A 93 5.13 5.18 -10.31
N PHE A 94 5.87 5.95 -11.11
CA PHE A 94 5.50 6.28 -12.48
C PHE A 94 5.37 5.03 -13.37
N ARG A 95 6.29 4.06 -13.23
CA ARG A 95 6.21 2.76 -13.92
C ARG A 95 4.98 1.96 -13.52
N ILE A 96 4.68 1.93 -12.22
CA ILE A 96 3.52 1.23 -11.67
C ILE A 96 2.23 1.85 -12.22
N LEU A 97 2.10 3.17 -12.14
CA LEU A 97 0.91 3.91 -12.58
C LEU A 97 0.62 3.72 -14.06
N ASN A 98 1.63 3.80 -14.93
CA ASN A 98 1.45 3.57 -16.37
C ASN A 98 0.83 2.21 -16.68
N ARG A 99 1.16 1.18 -15.90
CA ARG A 99 0.64 -0.19 -16.08
C ARG A 99 -0.68 -0.41 -15.36
N MET A 100 -0.89 0.23 -14.21
CA MET A 100 -2.20 0.26 -13.53
C MET A 100 -3.28 0.85 -14.46
N LEU A 101 -2.96 1.92 -15.19
CA LEU A 101 -3.86 2.58 -16.15
C LEU A 101 -4.16 1.74 -17.40
N ALA A 102 -3.29 0.79 -17.74
CA ALA A 102 -3.55 -0.19 -18.81
C ALA A 102 -4.28 -1.44 -18.29
N GLY A 103 -4.35 -1.62 -16.97
CA GLY A 103 -4.91 -2.78 -16.31
C GLY A 103 -6.43 -2.68 -16.08
N HIS A 104 -7.01 -3.82 -15.72
CA HIS A 104 -8.44 -3.96 -15.45
C HIS A 104 -8.87 -3.35 -14.10
N ASP A 105 -8.15 -3.72 -13.03
CA ASP A 105 -8.60 -3.49 -11.64
C ASP A 105 -8.67 -2.01 -11.25
N PHE A 106 -7.92 -1.13 -11.89
CA PHE A 106 -8.01 0.31 -11.65
C PHE A 106 -9.42 0.83 -11.98
N TYR A 107 -9.92 0.53 -13.19
CA TYR A 107 -11.24 0.97 -13.63
C TYR A 107 -12.36 0.22 -12.90
N GLU A 108 -12.18 -1.08 -12.64
CA GLU A 108 -13.17 -1.87 -11.90
C GLU A 108 -13.33 -1.36 -10.46
N GLY A 109 -12.23 -0.99 -9.81
CA GLY A 109 -12.26 -0.39 -8.48
C GLY A 109 -12.98 0.95 -8.46
N ILE A 110 -12.73 1.82 -9.45
CA ILE A 110 -13.45 3.08 -9.61
C ILE A 110 -14.94 2.84 -9.83
N ARG A 111 -15.28 1.89 -10.72
CA ARG A 111 -16.67 1.53 -10.99
C ARG A 111 -17.36 1.12 -9.69
N ALA A 112 -16.80 0.18 -8.94
CA ALA A 112 -17.43 -0.35 -7.73
C ALA A 112 -17.52 0.69 -6.58
N ALA A 113 -16.49 1.53 -6.42
CA ALA A 113 -16.41 2.46 -5.30
C ALA A 113 -17.18 3.78 -5.54
N ILE A 114 -17.19 4.28 -6.78
CA ILE A 114 -17.65 5.66 -7.08
C ILE A 114 -18.87 5.65 -8.00
N ILE A 115 -18.87 4.84 -9.05
CA ILE A 115 -19.93 4.88 -10.10
C ILE A 115 -21.13 4.05 -9.65
N ASP A 116 -20.92 2.75 -9.46
CA ASP A 116 -21.92 1.76 -9.04
C ASP A 116 -21.81 1.53 -7.54
N LYS A 117 -22.01 2.62 -6.79
CA LYS A 117 -21.74 2.67 -5.35
C LYS A 117 -22.39 1.49 -4.62
N GLY A 118 -21.55 0.72 -3.93
CA GLY A 118 -21.98 -0.44 -3.14
C GLY A 118 -22.00 -1.77 -3.90
N SER A 119 -21.63 -1.78 -5.19
CA SER A 119 -21.37 -3.04 -5.90
C SER A 119 -20.05 -3.68 -5.45
N THR A 120 -19.98 -5.00 -5.58
CA THR A 120 -18.77 -5.77 -5.29
C THR A 120 -17.85 -5.72 -6.52
N PRO A 121 -16.58 -5.32 -6.37
CA PRO A 121 -15.62 -5.34 -7.47
C PRO A 121 -15.27 -6.78 -7.87
N GLN A 122 -15.13 -7.01 -9.17
CA GLN A 122 -14.79 -8.29 -9.80
C GLN A 122 -13.33 -8.28 -10.22
N TRP A 123 -12.43 -8.43 -9.25
CA TRP A 123 -10.98 -8.35 -9.47
C TRP A 123 -10.44 -9.40 -10.44
N ARG A 124 -9.37 -9.04 -11.15
CA ARG A 124 -8.64 -9.95 -12.06
C ARG A 124 -7.13 -9.87 -11.82
N PRO A 125 -6.52 -10.95 -11.30
CA PRO A 125 -7.14 -12.20 -10.87
C PRO A 125 -7.99 -12.04 -9.58
N ALA A 126 -8.78 -13.07 -9.24
CA ALA A 126 -9.74 -13.01 -8.14
C ALA A 126 -9.11 -13.33 -6.77
N GLY A 127 -8.14 -14.25 -6.72
CA GLY A 127 -7.45 -14.67 -5.50
C GLY A 127 -6.08 -13.99 -5.33
N ILE A 128 -5.68 -13.81 -4.07
CA ILE A 128 -4.35 -13.30 -3.72
C ILE A 128 -3.22 -14.24 -4.19
N ASP A 129 -3.47 -15.54 -4.20
CA ASP A 129 -2.50 -16.56 -4.60
C ASP A 129 -2.46 -16.79 -6.13
N ASP A 130 -3.37 -16.15 -6.88
CA ASP A 130 -3.45 -16.27 -8.34
C ASP A 130 -2.53 -15.26 -9.06
N VAL A 131 -1.90 -14.34 -8.34
CA VAL A 131 -0.98 -13.34 -8.90
C VAL A 131 0.43 -13.94 -8.94
N SER A 132 1.00 -14.07 -10.14
CA SER A 132 2.35 -14.59 -10.28
C SER A 132 3.41 -13.51 -10.00
N ALA A 133 4.62 -13.92 -9.62
CA ALA A 133 5.75 -13.00 -9.48
C ALA A 133 6.04 -12.24 -10.78
N ALA A 134 5.86 -12.88 -11.93
CA ALA A 134 6.07 -12.27 -13.24
C ALA A 134 5.04 -11.16 -13.54
N ASP A 135 3.79 -11.35 -13.13
CA ASP A 135 2.76 -10.31 -13.25
C ASP A 135 3.15 -9.07 -12.45
N VAL A 136 3.70 -9.27 -11.25
CA VAL A 136 4.18 -8.18 -10.40
C VAL A 136 5.45 -7.54 -10.99
N ASP A 137 6.42 -8.32 -11.48
CA ASP A 137 7.64 -7.81 -12.13
C ASP A 137 7.36 -6.86 -13.29
N ALA A 138 6.29 -7.14 -14.05
CA ALA A 138 5.87 -6.28 -15.14
C ALA A 138 5.64 -4.84 -14.66
N TYR A 139 5.02 -4.62 -13.49
CA TYR A 139 4.74 -3.28 -12.96
C TYR A 139 5.98 -2.41 -12.73
N PHE A 140 7.13 -3.04 -12.42
CA PHE A 140 8.37 -2.35 -12.04
C PHE A 140 9.37 -2.25 -13.20
N SER A 141 9.07 -2.88 -14.33
CA SER A 141 9.97 -2.91 -15.48
C SER A 141 10.20 -1.50 -16.06
N PRO A 142 11.40 -1.19 -16.60
CA PRO A 142 11.66 0.11 -17.24
C PRO A 142 10.64 0.44 -18.33
N LEU A 143 10.41 1.74 -18.55
CA LEU A 143 9.52 2.21 -19.63
C LEU A 143 10.26 2.60 -20.92
N GLY A 144 11.59 2.44 -20.94
CA GLY A 144 12.44 2.84 -22.08
C GLY A 144 12.46 4.36 -22.23
N GLU A 145 12.23 4.85 -23.44
CA GLU A 145 12.19 6.30 -23.74
C GLU A 145 11.05 7.05 -23.03
N ARG A 146 10.09 6.33 -22.45
CA ARG A 146 8.96 6.91 -21.69
C ARG A 146 9.22 6.94 -20.18
N GLU A 147 10.46 6.80 -19.73
CA GLU A 147 10.80 6.89 -18.31
C GLU A 147 10.58 8.31 -17.77
N LEU A 148 10.28 8.46 -16.47
CA LEU A 148 10.16 9.77 -15.85
C LEU A 148 11.54 10.43 -15.69
N GLU A 149 11.68 11.63 -16.25
CA GLU A 149 12.83 12.50 -16.06
C GLU A 149 12.55 13.50 -14.92
N LEU A 150 13.47 13.60 -13.97
CA LEU A 150 13.40 14.43 -12.75
C LEU A 150 14.69 15.23 -12.59
#